data_AF-F4RFG8-F1
#
_entry.id   AF-F4RFG8-F1
#
_cell.length_a   1.000
_cell.length_b   1.000
_cell.length_c   1.000
_cell.angle_alpha   90.00
_cell.angle_beta   90.00
_cell.angle_gamma   90.00
#
_symmetry.space_group_name_H-M   'P 1'
#
loop_
_entity.id
_entity.type
_entity.pdbx_description
1 polymer ?
#
loop_
_entity_poly.entity_id
_entity_poly.type
_entity_poly.pdbx_seq_one_letter_code
_entity_poly.pdbx_strand_id
1 'polypeptide(L)'
;MPKYKSPATLKSRLNRSIRKHLERPEQPPPNARSTKKAELIEAYGLPPNAKFLFFKKGRRYGQPRLTLTYGTVICLDYHTCELLCVVRFIERDDMDQSYFKMLNHSISTVYQHARARGEVKNNGATYRCRRLGRKHGRMFAAGFRPGYDKEVKAVPHPNLPFAGQYTWNEATAADYRKMEADLKRQGNLPAIESFFAERFSGLSLAAFQSNATLAARTNAPSWANESFYVSPNAQVFGSNITVTFDEFANKKHKDRDASKYAFGFFGLIDRATGEFYHRGSTAPRGNTLGAHFVLDDYNFDINLDATDGIIEMLWNSQAHHHTTPSRTYDSNSKQIPPQEAEITRFACSTQIAQGLVNRLDKVK
;
A
#
# COMPACT_ATOMS: atom_id res chain seq x y z
N MET A 1 -29.60 -3.93 40.01
CA MET A 1 -29.64 -2.81 40.96
C MET A 1 -28.51 -1.82 40.64
N PRO A 2 -28.78 -0.51 40.54
CA PRO A 2 -27.73 0.49 40.35
C PRO A 2 -26.85 0.57 41.61
N LYS A 3 -25.52 0.52 41.45
CA LYS A 3 -24.57 0.65 42.57
C LYS A 3 -24.66 2.05 43.17
N TYR A 4 -25.09 2.16 44.43
CA TYR A 4 -25.06 3.40 45.21
C TYR A 4 -23.62 3.91 45.31
N LYS A 5 -23.40 5.18 44.98
CA LYS A 5 -22.09 5.83 45.07
C LYS A 5 -22.11 6.85 46.20
N SER A 6 -21.09 6.83 47.05
CA SER A 6 -21.00 7.76 48.17
C SER A 6 -20.91 9.22 47.68
N PRO A 7 -21.44 10.19 48.46
CA PRO A 7 -21.33 11.62 48.15
C PRO A 7 -19.88 12.09 47.90
N ALA A 8 -18.92 11.54 48.65
CA ALA A 8 -17.49 11.81 48.45
C ALA A 8 -16.99 11.37 47.06
N THR A 9 -17.47 10.23 46.56
CA THR A 9 -17.13 9.72 45.21
C THR A 9 -17.67 10.63 44.11
N LEU A 10 -18.90 11.14 44.30
CA LEU A 10 -19.52 12.08 43.36
C LEU A 10 -18.75 13.40 43.32
N LYS A 11 -18.41 13.96 44.48
CA LYS A 11 -17.64 15.20 44.61
C LYS A 11 -16.23 15.08 44.02
N SER A 12 -15.54 13.97 44.27
CA SER A 12 -14.23 13.69 43.68
C SER A 12 -14.27 13.62 42.15
N ARG A 13 -15.29 12.96 41.58
CA ARG A 13 -15.49 12.91 40.12
C ARG A 13 -15.78 14.28 39.52
N LEU A 14 -16.63 15.06 40.18
CA LEU A 14 -16.95 16.42 39.76
C LEU A 14 -15.69 17.29 39.76
N ASN A 15 -14.92 17.28 40.85
CA ASN A 15 -13.66 18.02 40.95
C ASN A 15 -12.65 17.59 39.89
N ARG A 16 -12.53 16.29 39.60
CA ARG A 16 -11.68 15.78 38.52
C ARG A 16 -12.14 16.26 37.14
N SER A 17 -13.45 16.33 36.92
CA SER A 17 -14.02 16.82 35.66
C SER A 17 -13.78 18.32 35.50
N ILE A 18 -13.99 19.11 36.55
CA ILE A 18 -13.70 20.55 36.59
C ILE A 18 -12.22 20.78 36.34
N ARG A 19 -11.32 20.09 37.05
CA ARG A 19 -9.87 20.22 36.89
C ARG A 19 -9.45 19.88 35.46
N LYS A 20 -9.97 18.80 34.89
CA LYS A 20 -9.70 18.42 33.50
C LYS A 20 -10.24 19.42 32.49
N HIS A 21 -11.30 20.16 32.83
CA HIS A 21 -11.84 21.22 31.98
C HIS A 21 -11.00 22.49 32.07
N LEU A 22 -10.50 22.85 33.25
CA LEU A 22 -9.63 24.00 33.48
C LEU A 22 -8.22 23.78 32.92
N GLU A 23 -7.69 22.56 33.04
CA GLU A 23 -6.38 22.15 32.50
C GLU A 23 -6.44 21.86 30.98
N ARG A 24 -7.62 21.95 30.35
CA ARG A 24 -7.75 21.68 28.92
C ARG A 24 -7.14 22.86 28.17
N PRO A 25 -6.09 22.66 27.35
CA PRO A 25 -5.58 23.74 26.52
C PRO A 25 -6.71 24.27 25.64
N GLU A 26 -6.78 25.59 25.51
CA GLU A 26 -7.80 26.25 24.70
C GLU A 26 -7.83 25.62 23.31
N GLN A 27 -9.03 25.33 22.82
CA GLN A 27 -9.13 24.88 21.44
C GLN A 27 -8.77 26.07 20.55
N PRO A 28 -7.89 25.88 19.55
CA PRO A 28 -7.62 26.93 18.60
C PRO A 28 -8.93 27.38 17.96
N PRO A 29 -9.10 28.68 17.71
CA PRO A 29 -10.34 29.22 17.16
C PRO A 29 -10.68 28.51 15.84
N PRO A 30 -11.97 28.40 15.48
CA PRO A 30 -12.39 27.71 14.25
C PRO A 30 -11.59 28.12 13.01
N ASN A 31 -11.27 29.40 12.88
CA ASN A 31 -10.50 29.98 11.77
C ASN A 31 -9.05 29.49 11.73
N ALA A 32 -8.42 29.22 12.88
CA ALA A 32 -7.05 28.70 12.92
C ALA A 32 -6.99 27.24 12.40
N ARG A 33 -8.07 26.46 12.54
CA ARG A 33 -8.14 25.10 11.98
C ARG A 33 -8.29 25.10 10.47
N SER A 34 -9.11 26.00 9.92
CA SER A 34 -9.25 26.14 8.47
C SER A 34 -7.94 26.63 7.84
N THR A 35 -7.27 27.61 8.44
CA THR A 35 -5.95 28.07 7.98
C THR A 35 -4.93 26.95 8.05
N LYS A 36 -4.86 26.22 9.17
CA LYS A 36 -3.92 25.09 9.29
C LYS A 36 -4.20 23.98 8.27
N LYS A 37 -5.48 23.71 7.98
CA LYS A 37 -5.86 22.76 6.94
C LYS A 37 -5.44 23.25 5.56
N ALA A 38 -5.61 24.54 5.25
CA ALA A 38 -5.17 25.13 3.98
C ALA A 38 -3.64 25.05 3.81
N GLU A 39 -2.87 25.41 4.85
CA GLU A 39 -1.42 25.27 4.87
C GLU A 39 -0.97 23.83 4.60
N LEU A 40 -1.65 22.84 5.21
CA LEU A 40 -1.33 21.42 5.00
C LEU A 40 -1.70 20.94 3.60
N ILE A 41 -2.85 21.40 3.07
CA ILE A 41 -3.27 21.12 1.69
C ILE A 41 -2.20 21.60 0.71
N GLU A 42 -1.74 22.84 0.89
CA GLU A 42 -0.70 23.44 0.06
C GLU A 42 0.63 22.71 0.23
N ALA A 43 1.10 22.52 1.47
CA ALA A 43 2.41 21.93 1.77
C ALA A 43 2.57 20.49 1.25
N TYR A 44 1.49 19.72 1.24
CA TYR A 44 1.52 18.32 0.82
C TYR A 44 0.86 18.06 -0.55
N GLY A 45 0.22 19.06 -1.15
CA GLY A 45 -0.63 18.91 -2.34
C GLY A 45 -1.76 17.90 -2.10
N LEU A 46 -2.53 18.07 -1.02
CA LEU A 46 -3.56 17.11 -0.60
C LEU A 46 -4.94 17.43 -1.20
N PRO A 47 -5.82 16.42 -1.38
CA PRO A 47 -7.17 16.67 -1.84
C PRO A 47 -7.97 17.60 -0.91
N PRO A 48 -8.57 18.70 -1.42
CA PRO A 48 -9.24 19.70 -0.57
C PRO A 48 -10.49 19.14 0.13
N ASN A 49 -11.18 18.22 -0.53
CA ASN A 49 -12.42 17.57 -0.05
C ASN A 49 -12.17 16.42 0.93
N ALA A 50 -10.92 16.19 1.34
CA ALA A 50 -10.58 15.11 2.26
C ALA A 50 -10.84 15.45 3.73
N LYS A 51 -11.06 14.39 4.51
CA LYS A 51 -11.17 14.44 5.98
C LYS A 51 -9.77 14.33 6.60
N PHE A 52 -9.41 15.31 7.43
CA PHE A 52 -8.13 15.35 8.12
C PHE A 52 -8.27 14.75 9.52
N LEU A 53 -7.44 13.75 9.84
CA LEU A 53 -7.38 13.10 11.13
C LEU A 53 -5.95 13.19 11.68
N PHE A 54 -5.84 13.61 12.94
CA PHE A 54 -4.57 13.77 13.64
C PHE A 54 -4.43 12.70 14.71
N PHE A 55 -3.39 11.88 14.61
CA PHE A 55 -3.16 10.75 15.50
C PHE A 55 -1.95 10.99 16.38
N LYS A 56 -2.11 10.81 17.69
CA LYS A 56 -0.98 10.76 18.61
C LYS A 56 -0.27 9.42 18.43
N LYS A 57 1.06 9.48 18.31
CA LYS A 57 1.90 8.28 18.36
C LYS A 57 1.75 7.59 19.72
N GLY A 58 1.72 6.27 19.69
CA GLY A 58 1.54 5.41 20.86
C GLY A 58 0.21 4.68 20.85
N ARG A 59 0.27 3.36 21.05
CA ARG A 59 -0.91 2.52 21.18
C ARG A 59 -1.55 2.69 22.55
N ARG A 60 -2.85 2.91 22.59
CA ARG A 60 -3.63 2.90 23.83
C ARG A 60 -4.28 1.54 24.00
N TYR A 61 -3.60 0.65 24.73
CA TYR A 61 -4.15 -0.66 25.07
C TYR A 61 -5.51 -0.51 25.78
N GLY A 62 -6.49 -1.34 25.39
CA GLY A 62 -7.86 -1.28 25.90
C GLY A 62 -8.78 -0.26 25.22
N GLN A 63 -8.28 0.54 24.27
CA GLN A 63 -9.14 1.33 23.38
C GLN A 63 -9.26 0.65 22.01
N PRO A 64 -10.46 0.58 21.43
CA PRO A 64 -10.59 0.13 20.05
C PRO A 64 -9.80 1.06 19.12
N ARG A 65 -9.25 0.48 18.05
CA ARG A 65 -8.66 1.28 16.97
C ARG A 65 -9.78 2.04 16.25
N LEU A 66 -9.46 3.23 15.75
CA LEU A 66 -10.33 3.87 14.77
C LEU A 66 -10.16 3.14 13.44
N THR A 67 -11.22 2.53 12.93
CA THR A 67 -11.21 1.87 11.62
C THR A 67 -11.74 2.83 10.56
N LEU A 68 -10.96 3.03 9.50
CA LEU A 68 -11.34 3.82 8.33
C LEU A 68 -12.04 2.91 7.32
N THR A 69 -13.17 3.37 6.78
CA THR A 69 -14.04 2.55 5.90
C THR A 69 -14.59 3.28 4.67
N TYR A 70 -14.44 4.60 4.53
CA TYR A 70 -15.01 5.33 3.40
C TYR A 70 -14.35 6.69 3.16
N GLY A 71 -14.57 7.22 1.94
CA GLY A 71 -14.18 8.58 1.53
C GLY A 71 -12.68 8.76 1.28
N THR A 72 -12.22 10.01 1.23
CA THR A 72 -10.79 10.34 1.23
C THR A 72 -10.38 10.84 2.62
N VAL A 73 -9.45 10.13 3.26
CA VAL A 73 -8.99 10.43 4.62
C VAL A 73 -7.48 10.63 4.64
N ILE A 74 -7.05 11.74 5.25
CA ILE A 74 -5.65 12.10 5.44
C ILE A 74 -5.31 11.93 6.91
N CYS A 75 -4.32 11.09 7.19
CA CYS A 75 -3.84 10.77 8.52
C CYS A 75 -2.49 11.45 8.76
N LEU A 76 -2.43 12.30 9.77
CA LEU A 76 -1.24 13.06 10.15
C LEU A 76 -0.82 12.72 11.58
N ASP A 77 0.47 12.79 11.86
CA ASP A 77 0.94 12.79 13.24
C ASP A 77 0.45 14.07 13.95
N TYR A 78 -0.13 13.91 15.14
CA TYR A 78 -0.71 15.02 15.90
C TYR A 78 0.32 16.08 16.31
N HIS A 79 1.56 15.67 16.56
CA HIS A 79 2.60 16.57 17.07
C HIS A 79 3.44 17.16 15.95
N THR A 80 3.85 16.34 14.97
CA THR A 80 4.74 16.78 13.90
C THR A 80 4.02 17.23 12.64
N CYS A 81 2.71 16.95 12.54
CA CYS A 81 1.93 17.08 11.30
C CYS A 81 2.52 16.26 10.14
N GLU A 82 3.38 15.27 10.41
CA GLU A 82 3.95 14.40 9.40
C GLU A 82 2.86 13.54 8.76
N LEU A 83 2.88 13.44 7.42
CA LEU A 83 1.99 12.57 6.67
C LEU A 83 2.24 11.10 7.01
N LEU A 84 1.20 10.44 7.54
CA LEU A 84 1.25 9.02 7.90
C LEU A 84 0.64 8.16 6.80
N CYS A 85 -0.53 8.57 6.31
CA CYS A 85 -1.28 7.85 5.29
C CYS A 85 -2.29 8.78 4.61
N VAL A 86 -2.50 8.61 3.31
CA VAL A 86 -3.72 9.05 2.62
C VAL A 86 -4.39 7.81 2.08
N VAL A 87 -5.67 7.65 2.39
CA VAL A 87 -6.48 6.55 1.87
C VAL A 87 -7.71 7.12 1.17
N ARG A 88 -8.03 6.58 0.00
CA ARG A 88 -9.23 6.90 -0.76
C ARG A 88 -9.96 5.61 -1.09
N PHE A 89 -11.20 5.50 -0.61
CA PHE A 89 -12.13 4.44 -0.97
C PHE A 89 -12.93 4.90 -2.19
N ILE A 90 -12.84 4.15 -3.28
CA ILE A 90 -13.53 4.46 -4.54
C ILE A 90 -14.49 3.33 -4.82
N GLU A 91 -15.79 3.61 -4.66
CA GLU A 91 -16.84 2.69 -5.08
C GLU A 91 -16.91 2.61 -6.59
N ARG A 92 -17.37 1.47 -7.10
CA ARG A 92 -17.68 1.32 -8.52
C ARG A 92 -19.02 2.00 -8.81
N ASP A 93 -18.97 3.07 -9.59
CA ASP A 93 -20.14 3.79 -10.10
C ASP A 93 -20.22 3.59 -11.63
N ASP A 94 -21.43 3.47 -12.16
CA ASP A 94 -21.74 3.42 -13.60
C ASP A 94 -21.32 4.71 -14.34
N MET A 95 -21.09 5.82 -13.62
CA MET A 95 -20.63 7.11 -14.18
C MET A 95 -19.12 7.15 -14.49
N ASP A 96 -18.32 6.28 -13.87
CA ASP A 96 -16.84 6.29 -13.95
C ASP A 96 -16.26 5.10 -14.76
N GLN A 97 -16.98 4.68 -15.81
CA GLN A 97 -16.60 3.52 -16.62
C GLN A 97 -15.21 3.62 -17.25
N SER A 98 -14.80 4.81 -17.69
CA SER A 98 -13.47 5.02 -18.29
C SER A 98 -12.34 4.85 -17.27
N TYR A 99 -12.51 5.41 -16.07
CA TYR A 99 -11.58 5.24 -14.95
C TYR A 99 -11.48 3.78 -14.54
N PHE A 100 -12.61 3.10 -14.30
CA PHE A 100 -12.59 1.68 -13.91
C PHE A 100 -12.07 0.77 -15.02
N LYS A 101 -12.25 1.11 -16.30
CA LYS A 101 -11.63 0.39 -17.42
C LYS A 101 -10.10 0.52 -17.38
N MET A 102 -9.58 1.73 -17.16
CA MET A 102 -8.13 1.95 -17.04
C MET A 102 -7.55 1.26 -15.81
N LEU A 103 -8.24 1.35 -14.68
CA LEU A 103 -7.87 0.70 -13.44
C LEU A 103 -7.86 -0.83 -13.61
N ASN A 104 -8.88 -1.40 -14.27
CA ASN A 104 -8.99 -2.83 -14.54
C ASN A 104 -7.83 -3.31 -15.43
N HIS A 105 -7.57 -2.58 -16.52
CA HIS A 105 -6.44 -2.87 -17.41
C HIS A 105 -5.10 -2.81 -16.67
N SER A 106 -4.91 -1.78 -15.84
CA SER A 106 -3.70 -1.59 -15.06
C SER A 106 -3.46 -2.70 -14.03
N ILE A 107 -4.47 -3.00 -13.21
CA ILE A 107 -4.35 -3.99 -12.14
C ILE A 107 -4.19 -5.40 -12.70
N SER A 108 -5.01 -5.79 -13.68
CA SER A 108 -4.88 -7.11 -14.32
C SER A 108 -3.51 -7.29 -14.96
N THR A 109 -3.00 -6.27 -15.65
CA THR A 109 -1.66 -6.30 -16.27
C THR A 109 -0.57 -6.44 -15.22
N VAL A 110 -0.57 -5.62 -14.16
CA VAL A 110 0.40 -5.69 -13.05
C VAL A 110 0.34 -7.04 -12.34
N TYR A 111 -0.87 -7.54 -12.07
CA TYR A 111 -1.09 -8.82 -11.42
C TYR A 111 -0.48 -9.98 -12.22
N GLN A 112 -0.81 -10.06 -13.52
CA GLN A 112 -0.30 -11.13 -14.39
C GLN A 112 1.20 -11.00 -14.64
N HIS A 113 1.71 -9.78 -14.83
CA HIS A 113 3.12 -9.53 -15.04
C HIS A 113 3.97 -9.93 -13.81
N ALA A 114 3.51 -9.58 -12.60
CA ALA A 114 4.16 -10.00 -11.36
C ALA A 114 4.09 -11.52 -11.17
N ARG A 115 2.95 -12.17 -11.51
CA ARG A 115 2.80 -13.64 -11.43
C ARG A 115 3.66 -14.40 -12.42
N ALA A 116 4.08 -13.77 -13.52
CA ALA A 116 5.04 -14.35 -14.43
C ALA A 116 6.47 -14.40 -13.85
N ARG A 117 6.73 -13.65 -12.76
CA ARG A 117 7.99 -13.66 -11.99
C ARG A 117 8.00 -14.72 -10.89
N GLY A 118 9.16 -14.92 -10.28
CA GLY A 118 9.33 -15.79 -9.12
C GLY A 118 8.58 -15.30 -7.87
N GLU A 119 7.98 -16.22 -7.11
CA GLU A 119 7.37 -15.89 -5.82
C GLU A 119 8.44 -15.43 -4.81
N VAL A 120 8.17 -14.32 -4.12
CA VAL A 120 9.03 -13.78 -3.07
C VAL A 120 8.83 -14.58 -1.79
N LYS A 121 9.76 -15.50 -1.51
CA LYS A 121 9.72 -16.38 -0.33
C LYS A 121 10.54 -15.88 0.86
N ASN A 122 11.40 -14.89 0.65
CA ASN A 122 12.40 -14.41 1.61
C ASN A 122 12.04 -13.07 2.28
N ASN A 123 10.83 -12.54 2.07
CA ASN A 123 10.40 -11.34 2.78
C ASN A 123 10.31 -11.64 4.29
N GLY A 124 11.13 -10.95 5.09
CA GLY A 124 11.29 -11.24 6.51
C GLY A 124 10.00 -11.08 7.34
N ALA A 125 9.12 -10.15 6.96
CA ALA A 125 7.85 -9.93 7.64
C ALA A 125 6.86 -11.09 7.37
N THR A 126 6.82 -11.58 6.13
CA THR A 126 5.98 -12.74 5.72
C THR A 126 6.53 -14.07 6.25
N TYR A 127 7.86 -14.27 6.22
CA TYR A 127 8.52 -15.48 6.70
C TYR A 127 8.21 -15.74 8.18
N ARG A 128 8.22 -14.68 9.01
CA ARG A 128 7.86 -14.79 10.43
C ARG A 128 6.38 -15.11 10.66
N CYS A 129 5.48 -14.77 9.73
CA CYS A 129 4.10 -15.24 9.75
C CYS A 129 4.02 -16.73 9.38
N ARG A 130 4.71 -17.14 8.31
CA ARG A 130 4.72 -18.52 7.79
C ARG A 130 5.25 -19.55 8.81
N ARG A 131 6.26 -19.19 9.63
CA ARG A 131 6.83 -20.07 10.68
C ARG A 131 5.85 -20.53 11.76
N LEU A 132 4.66 -19.93 11.86
CA LEU A 132 3.61 -20.34 12.79
C LEU A 132 2.67 -21.43 12.22
N GLY A 133 3.10 -22.15 11.16
CA GLY A 133 2.32 -23.23 10.53
C GLY A 133 1.13 -22.74 9.69
N ARG A 134 1.00 -21.44 9.52
CA ARG A 134 -0.11 -20.82 8.81
C ARG A 134 0.34 -20.46 7.40
N LYS A 135 -0.22 -21.13 6.39
CA LYS A 135 -0.08 -20.70 4.99
C LYS A 135 -0.73 -19.33 4.88
N HIS A 136 0.06 -18.31 4.56
CA HIS A 136 -0.39 -16.92 4.54
C HIS A 136 0.05 -16.28 3.23
N GLY A 137 -0.93 -16.02 2.37
CA GLY A 137 -0.78 -15.26 1.13
C GLY A 137 0.32 -15.67 0.16
N ARG A 138 0.33 -15.00 -0.98
CA ARG A 138 1.44 -15.05 -1.94
C ARG A 138 1.92 -13.64 -2.21
N MET A 139 3.22 -13.51 -2.44
CA MET A 139 3.87 -12.24 -2.77
C MET A 139 4.74 -12.44 -4.00
N PHE A 140 4.61 -11.53 -4.94
CA PHE A 140 5.41 -11.44 -6.15
C PHE A 140 5.96 -10.03 -6.26
N ALA A 141 7.00 -9.86 -7.07
CA ALA A 141 7.55 -8.55 -7.35
C ALA A 141 8.02 -8.49 -8.81
N ALA A 142 7.90 -7.31 -9.40
CA ALA A 142 8.36 -6.97 -10.74
C ALA A 142 9.14 -5.64 -10.72
N GLY A 143 9.76 -5.30 -11.84
CA GLY A 143 10.69 -4.18 -11.96
C GLY A 143 12.11 -4.53 -11.51
N PHE A 144 12.78 -3.60 -10.84
CA PHE A 144 14.19 -3.67 -10.49
C PHE A 144 14.42 -3.92 -9.01
N ARG A 145 15.48 -4.65 -8.73
CA ARG A 145 15.93 -5.05 -7.41
C ARG A 145 17.46 -4.98 -7.32
N PRO A 146 18.04 -5.06 -6.12
CA PRO A 146 19.50 -5.11 -6.00
C PRO A 146 20.04 -6.32 -6.76
N GLY A 147 21.07 -6.13 -7.59
CA GLY A 147 21.78 -7.25 -8.22
C GLY A 147 22.36 -8.21 -7.17
N TYR A 148 22.34 -9.51 -7.47
CA TYR A 148 22.83 -10.56 -6.55
C TYR A 148 24.34 -10.49 -6.34
N ASP A 149 25.09 -10.13 -7.38
CA ASP A 149 26.54 -10.11 -7.31
C ASP A 149 27.01 -8.98 -6.38
N LYS A 150 27.56 -9.35 -5.22
CA LYS A 150 28.06 -8.43 -4.19
C LYS A 150 29.43 -7.83 -4.54
N GLU A 151 30.14 -8.46 -5.47
CA GLU A 151 31.57 -8.31 -5.70
C GLU A 151 31.93 -7.79 -7.10
N VAL A 152 30.96 -7.43 -7.95
CA VAL A 152 31.22 -6.55 -9.11
C VAL A 152 31.65 -5.17 -8.57
N LYS A 153 32.90 -5.12 -8.12
CA LYS A 153 33.76 -3.96 -8.02
C LYS A 153 34.09 -3.58 -9.44
N ALA A 154 33.64 -2.41 -9.86
CA ALA A 154 34.31 -1.55 -10.84
C ALA A 154 35.26 -2.23 -11.84
N VAL A 155 34.78 -3.23 -12.58
CA VAL A 155 35.35 -3.50 -13.89
C VAL A 155 34.61 -2.52 -14.79
N PRO A 156 35.31 -1.65 -15.54
CA PRO A 156 34.69 -0.78 -16.52
C PRO A 156 34.24 -1.64 -17.72
N HIS A 157 33.28 -2.53 -17.47
CA HIS A 157 32.54 -3.22 -18.51
C HIS A 157 31.17 -2.55 -18.53
N PRO A 158 30.76 -1.89 -19.62
CA PRO A 158 29.55 -1.07 -19.67
C PRO A 158 28.22 -1.84 -19.48
N ASN A 159 28.26 -3.17 -19.25
CA ASN A 159 27.15 -4.08 -19.51
C ASN A 159 26.75 -5.04 -18.36
N LEU A 160 27.20 -4.83 -17.11
CA LEU A 160 26.77 -5.66 -15.96
C LEU A 160 25.87 -4.86 -15.01
N PRO A 161 24.58 -5.22 -14.85
CA PRO A 161 23.63 -4.31 -14.24
C PRO A 161 23.66 -4.42 -12.71
N PHE A 162 24.09 -3.33 -12.07
CA PHE A 162 24.03 -3.12 -10.62
C PHE A 162 22.59 -3.22 -10.08
N ALA A 163 21.60 -2.98 -10.92
CA ALA A 163 20.19 -3.28 -10.68
C ALA A 163 19.78 -4.53 -11.49
N GLY A 164 19.30 -5.59 -10.83
CA GLY A 164 18.74 -6.75 -11.53
C GLY A 164 17.23 -6.59 -11.72
N GLN A 165 16.68 -7.09 -12.82
CA GLN A 165 15.23 -7.26 -12.92
C GLN A 165 14.76 -8.52 -12.18
N TYR A 166 13.51 -8.54 -11.76
CA TYR A 166 12.86 -9.80 -11.38
C TYR A 166 12.73 -10.69 -12.62
N THR A 167 13.23 -11.92 -12.53
CA THR A 167 13.25 -12.88 -13.63
C THR A 167 11.94 -13.64 -13.72
N TRP A 168 11.65 -14.18 -14.91
CA TRP A 168 10.58 -15.16 -15.08
C TRP A 168 10.72 -16.34 -14.12
N ASN A 169 9.60 -16.86 -13.66
CA ASN A 169 9.57 -18.16 -12.99
C ASN A 169 9.72 -19.30 -14.00
N GLU A 170 9.96 -20.50 -13.49
CA GLU A 170 10.15 -21.72 -14.29
C GLU A 170 9.00 -21.97 -15.27
N ALA A 171 7.75 -21.80 -14.83
CA ALA A 171 6.57 -22.05 -15.65
C ALA A 171 6.42 -21.06 -16.82
N THR A 172 6.85 -19.80 -16.65
CA THR A 172 6.88 -18.82 -17.73
C THR A 172 8.09 -19.06 -18.63
N ALA A 173 9.28 -19.28 -18.06
CA ALA A 173 10.52 -19.46 -18.81
C ALA A 173 10.53 -20.73 -19.68
N ALA A 174 9.76 -21.76 -19.31
CA ALA A 174 9.63 -23.00 -20.06
C ALA A 174 8.60 -22.93 -21.21
N ASP A 175 7.87 -21.82 -21.40
CA ASP A 175 6.76 -21.71 -22.35
C ASP A 175 6.81 -20.39 -23.13
N TYR A 176 7.19 -20.48 -24.41
CA TYR A 176 7.31 -19.33 -25.32
C TYR A 176 6.03 -18.49 -25.39
N ARG A 177 4.85 -19.09 -25.34
CA ARG A 177 3.59 -18.33 -25.39
C ARG A 177 3.39 -17.49 -24.15
N LYS A 178 3.79 -18.00 -22.98
CA LYS A 178 3.73 -17.24 -21.72
C LYS A 178 4.79 -16.14 -21.67
N MET A 179 5.98 -16.39 -22.20
CA MET A 179 7.02 -15.36 -22.36
C MET A 179 6.50 -14.22 -23.25
N GLU A 180 5.98 -14.54 -24.44
CA GLU A 180 5.46 -13.54 -25.38
C GLU A 180 4.29 -12.74 -24.78
N ALA A 181 3.35 -13.42 -24.11
CA ALA A 181 2.26 -12.75 -23.42
C ALA A 181 2.76 -11.81 -22.32
N ASP A 182 3.84 -12.17 -21.64
CA ASP A 182 4.45 -11.33 -20.61
C ASP A 182 5.21 -10.13 -21.18
N LEU A 183 5.94 -10.30 -22.28
CA LEU A 183 6.60 -9.19 -22.99
C LEU A 183 5.57 -8.18 -23.51
N LYS A 184 4.43 -8.65 -24.04
CA LYS A 184 3.31 -7.78 -24.42
C LYS A 184 2.76 -6.98 -23.24
N ARG A 185 2.64 -7.60 -22.06
CA ARG A 185 2.27 -6.88 -20.82
C ARG A 185 3.35 -5.88 -20.41
N GLN A 186 4.62 -6.24 -20.54
CA GLN A 186 5.75 -5.37 -20.22
C GLN A 186 5.73 -4.06 -21.04
N GLY A 187 5.42 -4.16 -22.33
CA GLY A 187 5.28 -2.98 -23.20
C GLY A 187 4.15 -2.01 -22.80
N ASN A 188 3.15 -2.47 -22.04
CA ASN A 188 2.07 -1.60 -21.52
C ASN A 188 2.44 -0.90 -20.21
N LEU A 189 3.49 -1.34 -19.50
CA LEU A 189 3.81 -0.84 -18.17
C LEU A 189 4.11 0.67 -18.13
N PRO A 190 4.79 1.30 -19.12
CA PRO A 190 5.03 2.74 -19.07
C PRO A 190 3.75 3.59 -19.02
N ALA A 191 2.73 3.20 -19.80
CA ALA A 191 1.41 3.85 -19.77
C ALA A 191 0.70 3.62 -18.43
N ILE A 192 0.81 2.41 -17.88
CA ILE A 192 0.25 2.07 -16.56
C ILE A 192 0.97 2.83 -15.45
N GLU A 193 2.29 3.02 -15.53
CA GLU A 193 3.05 3.81 -14.57
C GLU A 193 2.63 5.28 -14.60
N SER A 194 2.37 5.83 -15.79
CA SER A 194 1.84 7.19 -15.93
C SER A 194 0.49 7.33 -15.22
N PHE A 195 -0.39 6.34 -15.37
CA PHE A 195 -1.64 6.29 -14.61
C PHE A 195 -1.37 6.20 -13.09
N PHE A 196 -0.46 5.35 -12.62
CA PHE A 196 -0.11 5.28 -11.19
C PHE A 196 0.48 6.58 -10.66
N ALA A 197 1.29 7.30 -11.46
CA ALA A 197 1.85 8.60 -11.10
C ALA A 197 0.76 9.66 -10.91
N GLU A 198 -0.24 9.68 -11.79
CA GLU A 198 -1.42 10.55 -11.65
C GLU A 198 -2.17 10.22 -10.34
N ARG A 199 -2.40 8.93 -10.06
CA ARG A 199 -3.09 8.51 -8.84
C ARG A 199 -2.30 8.86 -7.58
N PHE A 200 -0.99 8.64 -7.58
CA PHE A 200 -0.13 8.93 -6.44
C PHE A 200 -0.04 10.45 -6.17
N SER A 201 0.27 11.25 -7.19
CA SER A 201 0.34 12.70 -7.07
C SER A 201 -1.01 13.32 -6.69
N GLY A 202 -2.12 12.73 -7.15
CA GLY A 202 -3.48 13.11 -6.76
C GLY A 202 -3.89 12.73 -5.33
N LEU A 203 -3.10 11.93 -4.61
CA LEU A 203 -3.26 11.69 -3.17
C LEU A 203 -2.34 12.60 -2.34
N SER A 204 -1.10 12.82 -2.79
CA SER A 204 -0.18 13.83 -2.25
C SER A 204 0.93 14.12 -3.24
N LEU A 205 0.95 15.34 -3.77
CA LEU A 205 2.00 15.80 -4.68
C LEU A 205 3.38 15.78 -4.01
N ALA A 206 3.47 16.20 -2.75
CA ALA A 206 4.74 16.23 -2.02
C ALA A 206 5.33 14.83 -1.78
N ALA A 207 4.48 13.84 -1.48
CA ALA A 207 4.93 12.45 -1.31
C ALA A 207 5.46 11.86 -2.62
N PHE A 208 4.74 12.09 -3.72
CA PHE A 208 5.17 11.70 -5.06
C PHE A 208 6.49 12.36 -5.46
N GLN A 209 6.60 13.69 -5.32
CA GLN A 209 7.82 14.43 -5.60
C GLN A 209 8.99 13.97 -4.74
N SER A 210 8.77 13.68 -3.46
CA SER A 210 9.82 13.15 -2.58
C SER A 210 10.41 11.83 -3.12
N ASN A 211 9.57 10.92 -3.59
CA ASN A 211 10.03 9.68 -4.22
C ASN A 211 10.71 9.95 -5.58
N ALA A 212 10.15 10.86 -6.40
CA ALA A 212 10.70 11.21 -7.69
C ALA A 212 12.09 11.86 -7.62
N THR A 213 12.28 12.80 -6.69
CA THR A 213 13.58 13.41 -6.40
C THR A 213 14.59 12.38 -5.92
N LEU A 214 14.16 11.43 -5.08
CA LEU A 214 15.04 10.33 -4.64
C LEU A 214 15.47 9.46 -5.84
N ALA A 215 14.54 9.08 -6.70
CA ALA A 215 14.85 8.28 -7.88
C ALA A 215 15.86 8.99 -8.79
N ALA A 216 15.61 10.28 -9.10
CA ALA A 216 16.51 11.09 -9.90
C ALA A 216 17.91 11.20 -9.28
N ARG A 217 18.00 11.47 -7.98
CA ARG A 217 19.29 11.57 -7.25
C ARG A 217 20.07 10.24 -7.23
N THR A 218 19.36 9.12 -7.23
CA THR A 218 19.96 7.78 -7.11
C THR A 218 20.11 7.06 -8.43
N ASN A 219 19.63 7.65 -9.54
CA ASN A 219 19.47 6.99 -10.83
C ASN A 219 18.68 5.68 -10.71
N ALA A 220 17.67 5.65 -9.83
CA ALA A 220 16.82 4.47 -9.69
C ALA A 220 15.99 4.29 -10.97
N PRO A 221 15.99 3.10 -11.58
CA PRO A 221 15.16 2.81 -12.75
C PRO A 221 13.70 2.69 -12.34
N SER A 222 12.78 2.94 -13.28
CA SER A 222 11.35 2.70 -13.08
C SER A 222 11.03 1.21 -13.06
N TRP A 223 10.03 0.83 -12.27
CA TRP A 223 9.52 -0.54 -12.24
C TRP A 223 8.86 -0.98 -13.56
N ALA A 224 8.49 -0.03 -14.42
CA ALA A 224 7.88 -0.26 -15.72
C ALA A 224 8.89 -0.38 -16.86
N ASN A 225 10.17 -0.07 -16.64
CA ASN A 225 11.16 -0.08 -17.71
C ASN A 225 11.50 -1.50 -18.16
N GLU A 226 11.62 -1.68 -19.48
CA GLU A 226 12.05 -2.93 -20.10
C GLU A 226 13.51 -3.25 -19.82
N SER A 227 14.35 -2.23 -19.67
CA SER A 227 15.76 -2.38 -19.34
C SER A 227 16.23 -1.26 -18.43
N PHE A 228 17.37 -1.46 -17.78
CA PHE A 228 17.97 -0.45 -16.91
C PHE A 228 18.32 0.85 -17.66
N TYR A 229 18.69 0.74 -18.94
CA TYR A 229 19.24 1.83 -19.74
C TYR A 229 18.18 2.61 -20.53
N VAL A 230 16.96 2.08 -20.62
CA VAL A 230 15.84 2.74 -21.30
C VAL A 230 14.95 3.34 -20.22
N SER A 231 14.99 4.66 -20.08
CA SER A 231 14.04 5.41 -19.26
C SER A 231 13.14 6.23 -20.19
N PRO A 232 11.97 5.72 -20.60
CA PRO A 232 11.00 6.53 -21.31
C PRO A 232 10.44 7.54 -20.28
N ASN A 233 10.90 8.80 -20.40
CA ASN A 233 10.46 9.98 -19.64
C ASN A 233 9.15 9.88 -18.83
N ALA A 234 9.22 10.10 -17.51
CA ALA A 234 8.40 11.00 -16.67
C ALA A 234 8.39 10.53 -15.19
N GLN A 235 9.21 11.18 -14.34
CA GLN A 235 9.23 11.09 -12.87
C GLN A 235 9.07 9.69 -12.25
N VAL A 236 10.12 8.85 -12.37
CA VAL A 236 10.25 7.57 -11.65
C VAL A 236 9.97 7.78 -10.16
N PHE A 237 8.96 7.13 -9.60
CA PHE A 237 8.62 7.25 -8.16
C PHE A 237 8.73 5.92 -7.40
N GLY A 238 9.08 4.85 -8.11
CA GLY A 238 9.33 3.52 -7.56
C GLY A 238 10.17 2.70 -8.53
N SER A 239 10.97 1.79 -7.99
CA SER A 239 11.84 0.93 -8.79
C SER A 239 11.38 -0.52 -8.86
N ASN A 240 10.53 -0.92 -7.91
CA ASN A 240 9.82 -2.18 -7.95
C ASN A 240 8.34 -1.97 -7.67
N ILE A 241 7.55 -2.91 -8.15
CA ILE A 241 6.17 -3.10 -7.74
C ILE A 241 6.03 -4.48 -7.12
N THR A 242 5.44 -4.55 -5.94
CA THR A 242 5.09 -5.79 -5.26
C THR A 242 3.61 -6.06 -5.45
N VAL A 243 3.25 -7.34 -5.61
CA VAL A 243 1.87 -7.80 -5.73
C VAL A 243 1.65 -8.89 -4.69
N THR A 244 0.56 -8.76 -3.94
CA THR A 244 0.15 -9.73 -2.95
C THR A 244 -1.27 -10.17 -3.19
N PHE A 245 -1.56 -11.44 -2.89
CA PHE A 245 -2.90 -11.97 -2.95
C PHE A 245 -3.08 -13.18 -2.03
N ASP A 246 -4.26 -13.81 -2.07
CA ASP A 246 -4.78 -14.77 -1.10
C ASP A 246 -4.97 -14.12 0.27
N GLU A 247 -4.89 -14.90 1.33
CA GLU A 247 -4.92 -14.42 2.72
C GLU A 247 -3.57 -13.82 3.14
N PHE A 248 -3.03 -12.89 2.34
CA PHE A 248 -1.77 -12.25 2.63
C PHE A 248 -1.82 -11.46 3.94
N ALA A 249 -0.83 -11.74 4.77
CA ALA A 249 -0.62 -11.08 6.04
C ALA A 249 0.88 -11.02 6.34
N ASN A 250 1.30 -9.99 7.05
CA ASN A 250 2.68 -9.80 7.48
C ASN A 250 2.69 -9.41 8.96
N LYS A 251 3.86 -9.49 9.60
CA LYS A 251 4.02 -9.01 10.98
C LYS A 251 4.26 -7.50 10.98
N LYS A 252 4.01 -6.87 12.14
CA LYS A 252 4.46 -5.51 12.44
C LYS A 252 5.92 -5.33 11.99
N HIS A 253 6.15 -4.39 11.07
CA HIS A 253 7.47 -4.08 10.53
C HIS A 253 7.53 -2.65 10.00
N LYS A 254 8.73 -2.20 9.66
CA LYS A 254 8.98 -1.07 8.78
C LYS A 254 9.59 -1.61 7.50
N ASP A 255 9.30 -0.99 6.38
CA ASP A 255 9.96 -1.36 5.14
C ASP A 255 11.40 -0.86 5.14
N ARG A 256 12.26 -1.60 4.44
CA ARG A 256 13.67 -1.22 4.25
C ARG A 256 13.84 -0.54 2.89
N ASP A 257 13.05 0.51 2.72
CA ASP A 257 13.04 1.33 1.51
C ASP A 257 13.82 2.61 1.72
N ALA A 258 14.43 3.10 0.64
CA ALA A 258 14.99 4.44 0.60
C ALA A 258 13.90 5.48 0.43
N SER A 259 12.83 5.15 -0.31
CA SER A 259 11.63 5.99 -0.38
C SER A 259 10.92 6.00 0.97
N LYS A 260 10.48 7.19 1.40
CA LYS A 260 9.72 7.36 2.64
C LYS A 260 8.28 6.87 2.51
N TYR A 261 7.70 7.04 1.32
CA TYR A 261 6.32 6.69 1.05
C TYR A 261 6.25 5.51 0.08
N ALA A 262 5.33 4.60 0.35
CA ALA A 262 4.87 3.61 -0.61
C ALA A 262 3.47 4.01 -1.09
N PHE A 263 3.16 3.65 -2.34
CA PHE A 263 1.85 3.88 -2.96
C PHE A 263 1.31 2.58 -3.54
N GLY A 264 0.01 2.35 -3.45
CA GLY A 264 -0.58 1.08 -3.82
C GLY A 264 -2.10 1.06 -3.94
N PHE A 265 -2.59 -0.06 -4.46
CA PHE A 265 -4.00 -0.36 -4.65
C PHE A 265 -4.38 -1.62 -3.89
N PHE A 266 -5.62 -1.68 -3.38
CA PHE A 266 -6.20 -2.85 -2.72
C PHE A 266 -7.63 -3.07 -3.21
N GLY A 267 -7.99 -4.30 -3.58
CA GLY A 267 -9.33 -4.63 -4.05
C GLY A 267 -9.54 -6.13 -4.26
N LEU A 268 -10.71 -6.51 -4.77
CA LEU A 268 -11.00 -7.89 -5.17
C LEU A 268 -10.82 -8.07 -6.67
N ILE A 269 -10.21 -9.18 -7.06
CA ILE A 269 -10.01 -9.56 -8.46
C ILE A 269 -10.41 -11.01 -8.70
N ASP A 270 -10.73 -11.32 -9.95
CA ASP A 270 -10.70 -12.68 -10.46
C ASP A 270 -9.27 -13.23 -10.38
N ARG A 271 -9.13 -14.42 -9.80
CA ARG A 271 -7.83 -15.06 -9.60
C ARG A 271 -7.13 -15.44 -10.91
N ALA A 272 -7.89 -15.86 -11.91
CA ALA A 272 -7.36 -16.33 -13.16
C ALA A 272 -6.92 -15.16 -14.04
N THR A 273 -7.76 -14.13 -14.17
CA THR A 273 -7.57 -13.02 -15.12
C THR A 273 -6.93 -11.79 -14.47
N GLY A 274 -7.15 -11.56 -13.18
CA GLY A 274 -6.74 -10.33 -12.49
C GLY A 274 -7.70 -9.16 -12.71
N GLU A 275 -8.83 -9.40 -13.38
CA GLU A 275 -9.86 -8.38 -13.58
C GLU A 275 -10.61 -8.10 -12.28
N PHE A 276 -11.12 -6.88 -12.11
CA PHE A 276 -11.89 -6.51 -10.94
C PHE A 276 -13.11 -7.36 -10.76
N TYR A 277 -13.26 -7.84 -9.54
CA TYR A 277 -14.46 -8.50 -9.08
C TYR A 277 -15.32 -7.53 -8.29
N HIS A 278 -16.56 -7.35 -8.73
CA HIS A 278 -17.57 -6.58 -8.01
C HIS A 278 -18.50 -7.53 -7.27
N ARG A 279 -18.65 -7.32 -5.96
CA ARG A 279 -19.58 -8.14 -5.17
C ARG A 279 -21.01 -7.79 -5.59
N GLY A 280 -21.77 -8.77 -6.09
CA GLY A 280 -23.22 -8.62 -6.30
C GLY A 280 -23.70 -8.13 -7.67
N SER A 281 -22.84 -7.92 -8.67
CA SER A 281 -23.31 -7.73 -10.07
C SER A 281 -23.63 -9.05 -10.79
N THR A 282 -23.17 -10.17 -10.24
CA THR A 282 -23.45 -11.56 -10.66
C THR A 282 -23.62 -12.43 -9.40
N ALA A 283 -24.04 -13.69 -9.58
CA ALA A 283 -24.06 -14.66 -8.47
C ALA A 283 -22.70 -14.62 -7.71
N PRO A 284 -22.71 -14.56 -6.37
CA PRO A 284 -21.49 -14.39 -5.59
C PRO A 284 -20.52 -15.53 -5.91
N ARG A 285 -19.30 -15.22 -6.34
CA ARG A 285 -18.23 -16.20 -6.66
C ARG A 285 -17.34 -16.48 -5.44
N GLY A 286 -17.75 -15.98 -4.27
CA GLY A 286 -17.02 -16.04 -3.02
C GLY A 286 -16.64 -14.68 -2.45
N ASN A 287 -15.86 -14.70 -1.37
CA ASN A 287 -15.33 -13.49 -0.72
C ASN A 287 -13.99 -13.76 -0.01
N THR A 288 -13.17 -12.73 0.19
CA THR A 288 -12.07 -12.76 1.17
C THR A 288 -12.33 -11.66 2.18
N LEU A 289 -12.43 -12.00 3.48
CA LEU A 289 -12.86 -11.08 4.55
C LEU A 289 -11.92 -11.08 5.77
N GLY A 290 -11.80 -9.93 6.44
CA GLY A 290 -11.06 -9.72 7.68
C GLY A 290 -9.69 -9.03 7.53
N ALA A 291 -9.34 -8.55 6.34
CA ALA A 291 -8.06 -7.85 6.17
C ALA A 291 -8.16 -6.37 6.52
N HIS A 292 -7.21 -5.93 7.33
CA HIS A 292 -7.01 -4.54 7.69
C HIS A 292 -5.55 -4.18 7.45
N PHE A 293 -5.31 -2.96 6.96
CA PHE A 293 -3.98 -2.35 7.00
C PHE A 293 -3.85 -1.53 8.28
N VAL A 294 -2.88 -1.87 9.11
CA VAL A 294 -2.74 -1.34 10.47
C VAL A 294 -1.46 -0.53 10.54
N LEU A 295 -1.56 0.76 10.89
CA LEU A 295 -0.39 1.54 11.33
C LEU A 295 -0.20 1.30 12.83
N ASP A 296 0.73 0.44 13.22
CA ASP A 296 0.86 -0.06 14.59
C ASP A 296 1.28 0.99 15.61
N ASP A 297 2.03 1.99 15.18
CA ASP A 297 2.48 3.07 16.06
C ASP A 297 1.36 4.09 16.35
N TYR A 298 0.22 3.97 15.65
CA TYR A 298 -0.94 4.83 15.78
C TYR A 298 -2.19 3.98 16.08
N ASN A 299 -3.21 4.56 16.72
CA ASN A 299 -4.40 3.79 17.13
C ASN A 299 -5.50 3.78 16.04
N PHE A 300 -5.13 3.47 14.80
CA PHE A 300 -6.07 3.32 13.69
C PHE A 300 -5.69 2.17 12.77
N ASP A 301 -6.64 1.79 11.92
CA ASP A 301 -6.49 0.83 10.83
C ASP A 301 -7.44 1.18 9.68
N ILE A 302 -7.20 0.56 8.54
CA ILE A 302 -7.95 0.72 7.31
C ILE A 302 -8.58 -0.62 7.00
N ASN A 303 -9.91 -0.68 6.96
CA ASN A 303 -10.61 -1.90 6.60
C ASN A 303 -10.50 -2.10 5.08
N LEU A 304 -9.77 -3.13 4.66
CA LEU A 304 -9.55 -3.43 3.24
C LEU A 304 -10.75 -4.09 2.57
N ASP A 305 -11.83 -4.34 3.32
CA ASP A 305 -13.08 -4.93 2.83
C ASP A 305 -14.22 -3.90 2.70
N ALA A 306 -13.94 -2.63 3.00
CA ALA A 306 -14.97 -1.62 3.17
C ALA A 306 -15.61 -1.11 1.87
N THR A 307 -15.04 -1.44 0.72
CA THR A 307 -15.53 -1.05 -0.61
C THR A 307 -15.51 -2.26 -1.54
N ASP A 308 -16.44 -2.30 -2.49
CA ASP A 308 -16.49 -3.28 -3.58
C ASP A 308 -15.81 -2.76 -4.86
N GLY A 309 -15.28 -1.54 -4.83
CA GLY A 309 -14.41 -0.97 -5.85
C GLY A 309 -12.92 -1.15 -5.49
N ILE A 310 -12.21 -0.04 -5.35
CA ILE A 310 -10.77 -0.01 -5.06
C ILE A 310 -10.44 0.91 -3.89
N ILE A 311 -9.41 0.54 -3.14
CA ILE A 311 -8.76 1.42 -2.17
C ILE A 311 -7.43 1.87 -2.76
N GLU A 312 -7.27 3.18 -2.97
CA GLU A 312 -5.99 3.81 -3.28
C GLU A 312 -5.35 4.26 -1.97
N MET A 313 -4.07 3.94 -1.77
CA MET A 313 -3.41 4.23 -0.52
C MET A 313 -1.96 4.64 -0.76
N LEU A 314 -1.55 5.74 -0.11
CA LEU A 314 -0.15 5.99 0.18
C LEU A 314 0.07 5.94 1.69
N TRP A 315 1.22 5.45 2.12
CA TRP A 315 1.59 5.41 3.53
C TRP A 315 3.07 5.65 3.73
N ASN A 316 3.41 6.14 4.92
CA ASN A 316 4.79 6.25 5.38
C ASN A 316 5.32 4.85 5.71
N SER A 317 6.17 4.31 4.85
CA SER A 317 6.72 2.95 4.98
C SER A 317 7.72 2.81 6.14
N GLN A 318 8.17 3.94 6.70
CA GLN A 318 9.05 4.03 7.86
C GLN A 318 8.31 4.05 9.21
N ALA A 319 6.97 4.12 9.18
CA ALA A 319 6.11 3.85 10.33
C ALA A 319 5.86 2.36 10.46
N HIS A 320 5.78 1.83 11.68
CA HIS A 320 5.46 0.41 11.79
C HIS A 320 4.05 0.12 11.33
N HIS A 321 3.91 -0.90 10.50
CA HIS A 321 2.63 -1.32 9.97
C HIS A 321 2.58 -2.82 9.73
N HIS A 322 1.37 -3.32 9.50
CA HIS A 322 1.13 -4.67 9.01
C HIS A 322 -0.26 -4.82 8.37
N THR A 323 -0.47 -5.96 7.71
CA THR A 323 -1.76 -6.42 7.21
C THR A 323 -2.24 -7.60 8.04
N THR A 324 -3.48 -7.56 8.50
CA THR A 324 -4.08 -8.64 9.30
C THR A 324 -4.46 -9.84 8.41
N PRO A 325 -4.49 -11.06 8.97
CA PRO A 325 -5.00 -12.23 8.26
C PRO A 325 -6.49 -12.08 7.91
N SER A 326 -6.84 -12.45 6.69
CA SER A 326 -8.22 -12.65 6.24
C SER A 326 -8.57 -14.13 6.11
N ARG A 327 -9.82 -14.42 5.78
CA ARG A 327 -10.33 -15.75 5.44
C ARG A 327 -11.03 -15.72 4.08
N THR A 328 -10.82 -16.75 3.27
CA THR A 328 -11.48 -16.91 1.98
C THR A 328 -12.69 -17.84 2.07
N TYR A 329 -13.75 -17.48 1.37
CA TYR A 329 -15.04 -18.15 1.33
C TYR A 329 -15.50 -18.37 -0.11
N ASP A 330 -16.21 -19.46 -0.37
CA ASP A 330 -16.86 -19.75 -1.65
C ASP A 330 -18.22 -19.04 -1.80
N SER A 331 -18.90 -19.30 -2.92
CA SER A 331 -20.24 -18.78 -3.22
C SER A 331 -21.31 -19.15 -2.18
N ASN A 332 -21.11 -20.24 -1.45
CA ASN A 332 -22.01 -20.73 -0.41
C ASN A 332 -21.61 -20.23 0.99
N SER A 333 -20.68 -19.26 1.07
CA SER A 333 -20.13 -18.74 2.33
C SER A 333 -19.40 -19.80 3.16
N LYS A 334 -18.97 -20.91 2.56
CA LYS A 334 -18.12 -21.90 3.22
C LYS A 334 -16.67 -21.45 3.13
N GLN A 335 -15.96 -21.50 4.25
CA GLN A 335 -14.52 -21.21 4.26
C GLN A 335 -13.78 -22.28 3.45
N ILE A 336 -12.96 -21.83 2.49
CA ILE A 336 -12.19 -22.69 1.60
C ILE A 336 -10.71 -22.25 1.54
N PRO A 337 -9.79 -23.13 1.15
CA PRO A 337 -8.42 -22.73 0.86
C PRO A 337 -8.38 -21.63 -0.22
N PRO A 338 -7.56 -20.58 -0.07
CA PRO A 338 -7.50 -19.48 -1.04
C PRO A 338 -7.16 -19.92 -2.46
N GLN A 339 -6.44 -21.03 -2.62
CA GLN A 339 -6.05 -21.56 -3.93
C GLN A 339 -7.22 -22.15 -4.72
N GLU A 340 -8.31 -22.54 -4.05
CA GLU A 340 -9.52 -23.12 -4.64
C GLU A 340 -10.56 -22.03 -4.97
N ALA A 341 -10.37 -20.80 -4.47
CA ALA A 341 -11.30 -19.72 -4.69
C ALA A 341 -11.15 -19.12 -6.09
N GLU A 342 -12.28 -18.74 -6.70
CA GLU A 342 -12.29 -18.06 -8.00
C GLU A 342 -11.84 -16.60 -7.91
N ILE A 343 -12.02 -15.98 -6.75
CA ILE A 343 -11.63 -14.60 -6.50
C ILE A 343 -10.54 -14.53 -5.44
N THR A 344 -9.82 -13.41 -5.40
CA THR A 344 -8.81 -13.16 -4.36
C THR A 344 -8.74 -11.67 -4.03
N ARG A 345 -8.36 -11.36 -2.78
CA ARG A 345 -7.90 -10.00 -2.46
C ARG A 345 -6.57 -9.76 -3.15
N PHE A 346 -6.50 -8.70 -3.93
CA PHE A 346 -5.30 -8.16 -4.54
C PHE A 346 -4.81 -6.98 -3.73
N ALA A 347 -3.50 -6.87 -3.60
CA ALA A 347 -2.88 -5.60 -3.31
C ALA A 347 -1.58 -5.45 -4.10
N CYS A 348 -1.25 -4.23 -4.49
CA CYS A 348 0.08 -3.91 -4.99
C CYS A 348 0.66 -2.68 -4.31
N SER A 349 1.99 -2.61 -4.23
CA SER A 349 2.70 -1.41 -3.76
C SER A 349 3.95 -1.13 -4.57
N THR A 350 4.26 0.13 -4.79
CA THR A 350 5.48 0.59 -5.45
C THR A 350 6.30 1.48 -4.53
N GLN A 351 7.61 1.27 -4.55
CA GLN A 351 8.61 1.90 -3.68
C GLN A 351 10.02 1.77 -4.27
N ILE A 352 10.99 2.47 -3.65
CA ILE A 352 12.41 2.39 -3.99
C ILE A 352 13.15 1.67 -2.87
N ALA A 353 13.58 0.44 -3.11
CA ALA A 353 14.25 -0.38 -2.10
C ALA A 353 15.62 0.19 -1.70
N GLN A 354 15.93 0.24 -0.40
CA GLN A 354 17.21 0.75 0.09
C GLN A 354 18.40 -0.06 -0.45
N GLY A 355 18.22 -1.38 -0.56
CA GLY A 355 19.26 -2.26 -1.11
C GLY A 355 19.63 -1.92 -2.56
N LEU A 356 18.69 -1.39 -3.35
CA LEU A 356 18.93 -0.99 -4.73
C LEU A 356 19.75 0.29 -4.76
N VAL A 357 19.34 1.30 -3.99
CA VAL A 357 20.08 2.57 -3.85
C VAL A 357 21.51 2.32 -3.39
N ASN A 358 21.70 1.51 -2.34
CA ASN A 358 23.02 1.13 -1.84
C ASN A 358 23.89 0.46 -2.92
N ARG A 359 23.27 -0.16 -3.91
CA ARG A 359 23.98 -0.84 -4.99
C ARG A 359 24.35 0.12 -6.12
N LEU A 360 23.49 1.07 -6.44
CA LEU A 360 23.73 2.13 -7.42
C LEU A 360 24.81 3.11 -6.92
N ASP A 361 24.81 3.44 -5.62
CA ASP A 361 25.79 4.37 -5.05
C ASP A 361 27.22 3.80 -5.00
N LYS A 362 27.42 2.48 -5.14
CA LYS A 362 28.76 1.87 -5.23
C LYS A 362 29.46 2.09 -6.58
N VAL A 363 28.76 2.68 -7.54
CA VAL A 363 29.17 2.82 -8.95
C VAL A 363 29.34 4.28 -9.35
N LYS A 364 28.89 5.20 -8.50
CA LYS A 364 29.23 6.61 -8.57
C LYS A 364 30.66 6.78 -8.07
#